data_AF-A0A849FVT5-F1
#
_entry.id   AF-A0A849FVT5-F1
#
_cell.length_a   1.000
_cell.length_b   1.000
_cell.length_c   1.000
_cell.angle_alpha   90.00
_cell.angle_beta   90.00
_cell.angle_gamma   90.00
#
_symmetry.space_group_name_H-M   'P 1'
#
loop_
_entity.id
_entity.type
_entity.pdbx_description
1 polymer ?
#
loop_
_entity_poly.entity_id
_entity_poly.type
_entity_poly.pdbx_seq_one_letter_code
_entity_poly.pdbx_strand_id
1 'polypeptide(L)'
;MDLHANFPAISDLKRAARRRIPHFVWEYLDSATGVEATQARNRTKLDEVLLRTSILHGEFTPDMSVRLLGRDYPLPFGISPVGMSGLIWPGAEKTLAKTAAKLGIPYGLSTVATQLPDDVGPLVGEQGWFQMYPPRDPEIRKDMLDRARNSGFHTLILTVDVPVASRRERQIRGGLTQPPRLTGRLALQAAMCPVWLNGIRQTGMPRMRLMDCYADAASQLPSNEHVGYLLRTSPDWDYVSWLREAWDGPFVVKGVTNPEDAKRLEQEGIDAIWVTNHAGRQFDGSLSSIECLPGVRAATSLPVIFDSGIEGGLDILRALALGADFVMLGRAWHYALGALGDKGPEHLADILAKDLAANMGQIGAKELSKLSEKLAITGS
;
A
#
# COMPACT_ATOMS: atom_id res chain seq x y z
N MET A 1 19.73 20.71 10.32
CA MET A 1 20.00 20.14 8.99
C MET A 1 18.67 20.13 8.26
N ASP A 2 18.58 20.83 7.14
CA ASP A 2 17.33 20.91 6.36
C ASP A 2 17.09 19.57 5.64
N LEU A 3 15.96 18.92 5.93
CA LEU A 3 15.60 17.65 5.31
C LEU A 3 15.24 17.83 3.84
N HIS A 4 14.70 18.98 3.42
CA HIS A 4 14.37 19.22 2.01
C HIS A 4 15.61 19.36 1.14
N ALA A 5 16.68 19.96 1.65
CA ALA A 5 17.94 20.03 0.92
C ALA A 5 18.60 18.66 0.68
N ASN A 6 18.42 17.70 1.61
CA ASN A 6 19.11 16.40 1.56
C ASN A 6 18.25 15.25 1.03
N PHE A 7 16.92 15.36 1.21
CA PHE A 7 15.93 14.37 0.81
C PHE A 7 14.73 15.07 0.15
N PRO A 8 14.92 15.77 -0.98
CA PRO A 8 13.85 16.48 -1.65
C PRO A 8 12.82 15.56 -2.33
N ALA A 9 13.18 14.31 -2.63
CA ALA A 9 12.32 13.38 -3.37
C ALA A 9 12.33 11.95 -2.80
N ILE A 10 11.34 11.14 -3.20
CA ILE A 10 11.27 9.70 -2.87
C ILE A 10 12.54 8.96 -3.32
N SER A 11 13.14 9.36 -4.44
CA SER A 11 14.36 8.72 -4.97
C SER A 11 15.56 8.86 -4.02
N ASP A 12 15.65 9.97 -3.27
CA ASP A 12 16.70 10.20 -2.28
C ASP A 12 16.45 9.39 -1.01
N LEU A 13 15.20 9.33 -0.54
CA LEU A 13 14.78 8.44 0.54
C LEU A 13 15.07 6.97 0.17
N LYS A 14 14.71 6.56 -1.05
CA LYS A 14 14.98 5.22 -1.59
C LYS A 14 16.48 4.90 -1.56
N ARG A 15 17.32 5.82 -2.05
CA ARG A 15 18.79 5.67 -2.08
C ARG A 15 19.38 5.56 -0.67
N ALA A 16 18.89 6.35 0.27
CA ALA A 16 19.36 6.33 1.66
C ALA A 16 18.89 5.07 2.42
N ALA A 17 17.63 4.67 2.25
CA ALA A 17 17.08 3.45 2.82
C ALA A 17 17.87 2.20 2.41
N ARG A 18 18.22 2.10 1.12
CA ARG A 18 19.01 0.97 0.58
C ARG A 18 20.36 0.77 1.29
N ARG A 19 20.94 1.84 1.84
CA ARG A 19 22.22 1.77 2.58
C ARG A 19 22.03 1.43 4.06
N ARG A 20 20.83 1.66 4.60
CA ARG A 20 20.51 1.53 6.03
C ARG A 20 19.76 0.25 6.38
N ILE A 21 19.24 -0.44 5.38
CA ILE A 21 18.48 -1.68 5.52
C ILE A 21 19.30 -2.85 4.96
N PRO A 22 19.34 -4.01 5.63
CA PRO A 22 20.05 -5.19 5.13
C PRO A 22 19.56 -5.60 3.74
N HIS A 23 20.48 -6.08 2.89
CA HIS A 23 20.14 -6.41 1.50
C HIS A 23 18.96 -7.38 1.37
N PHE A 24 18.87 -8.44 2.18
CA PHE A 24 17.73 -9.36 2.14
C PHE A 24 16.38 -8.67 2.44
N VAL A 25 16.37 -7.69 3.33
CA VAL A 25 15.19 -6.87 3.65
C VAL A 25 14.89 -5.89 2.52
N TRP A 26 15.92 -5.32 1.90
CA TRP A 26 15.77 -4.49 0.70
C TRP A 26 15.09 -5.27 -0.43
N GLU A 27 15.54 -6.50 -0.70
CA GLU A 27 14.94 -7.37 -1.70
C GLU A 27 13.49 -7.74 -1.35
N TYR A 28 13.14 -7.89 -0.06
CA TYR A 28 11.74 -8.09 0.35
C TYR A 28 10.84 -6.91 -0.04
N LEU A 29 11.32 -5.69 0.19
CA LEU A 29 10.61 -4.43 -0.03
C LEU A 29 10.52 -4.04 -1.51
N ASP A 30 11.66 -3.98 -2.19
CA ASP A 30 11.80 -3.34 -3.50
C ASP A 30 11.43 -4.27 -4.66
N SER A 31 11.57 -5.59 -4.50
CA SER A 31 11.40 -6.52 -5.62
C SER A 31 9.95 -6.67 -6.11
N ALA A 32 9.83 -7.27 -7.29
CA ALA A 32 8.64 -7.80 -7.95
C ALA A 32 8.84 -9.30 -8.27
N THR A 33 7.93 -9.88 -9.06
CA THR A 33 8.03 -11.27 -9.57
C THR A 33 8.66 -11.27 -10.97
N GLY A 34 9.23 -12.41 -11.37
CA GLY A 34 9.70 -12.62 -12.73
C GLY A 34 10.94 -11.79 -13.08
N VAL A 35 10.89 -11.11 -14.22
CA VAL A 35 11.93 -10.16 -14.66
C VAL A 35 11.61 -8.72 -14.27
N GLU A 36 10.56 -8.52 -13.45
CA GLU A 36 10.08 -7.23 -12.96
C GLU A 36 9.57 -6.30 -14.07
N ALA A 37 9.12 -6.87 -15.19
CA ALA A 37 8.59 -6.15 -16.33
C ALA A 37 7.35 -5.33 -15.96
N THR A 38 6.42 -5.89 -15.20
CA THR A 38 5.21 -5.17 -14.76
C THR A 38 5.56 -4.03 -13.79
N GLN A 39 6.57 -4.22 -12.94
CA GLN A 39 7.06 -3.14 -12.07
C GLN A 39 7.63 -1.98 -12.87
N ALA A 40 8.45 -2.26 -13.87
CA ALA A 40 8.98 -1.23 -14.78
C ALA A 40 7.85 -0.57 -15.59
N ARG A 41 6.91 -1.36 -16.10
CA ARG A 41 5.75 -0.87 -16.87
C ARG A 41 4.88 0.09 -16.05
N ASN A 42 4.64 -0.19 -14.77
CA ASN A 42 3.92 0.72 -13.86
C ASN A 42 4.51 2.13 -13.87
N ARG A 43 5.84 2.25 -13.88
CA ARG A 43 6.53 3.54 -13.96
C ARG A 43 6.38 4.17 -15.33
N THR A 44 6.78 3.44 -16.38
CA THR A 44 6.76 3.97 -17.76
C THR A 44 5.37 4.44 -18.19
N LYS A 45 4.31 3.72 -17.82
CA LYS A 45 2.94 4.08 -18.20
C LYS A 45 2.36 5.26 -17.43
N LEU A 46 2.82 5.51 -16.20
CA LEU A 46 2.51 6.78 -15.52
C LEU A 46 3.15 7.96 -16.26
N ASP A 47 4.37 7.80 -16.79
CA ASP A 47 5.07 8.88 -17.50
C ASP A 47 4.42 9.27 -18.82
N GLU A 48 3.67 8.36 -19.44
CA GLU A 48 2.88 8.61 -20.65
C GLU A 48 1.63 9.47 -20.37
N VAL A 49 1.22 9.64 -19.11
CA VAL A 49 0.09 10.51 -18.74
C VAL A 49 0.55 11.96 -18.69
N LEU A 50 0.16 12.72 -19.71
CA LEU A 50 0.55 14.12 -19.89
C LEU A 50 -0.60 15.07 -19.58
N LEU A 51 -0.25 16.25 -19.07
CA LEU A 51 -1.18 17.30 -18.66
C LEU A 51 -0.82 18.61 -19.37
N ARG A 52 -1.82 19.45 -19.62
CA ARG A 52 -1.63 20.78 -20.20
C ARG A 52 -1.29 21.76 -19.08
N THR A 53 -0.17 22.46 -19.24
CA THR A 53 0.15 23.61 -18.40
C THR A 53 -0.88 24.70 -18.61
N SER A 54 -1.03 25.57 -17.60
CA SER A 54 -2.02 26.65 -17.66
C SER A 54 -1.41 27.94 -17.17
N ILE A 55 -1.81 29.05 -17.79
CA ILE A 55 -1.21 30.38 -17.58
C ILE A 55 -2.30 31.39 -17.20
N LEU A 56 -1.91 32.51 -16.59
CA LEU A 56 -2.78 33.66 -16.29
C LEU A 56 -3.93 33.39 -15.28
N HIS A 57 -3.72 32.52 -14.29
CA HIS A 57 -4.72 32.22 -13.23
C HIS A 57 -4.66 33.15 -12.00
N GLY A 58 -3.64 34.00 -11.92
CA GLY A 58 -3.33 34.76 -10.70
C GLY A 58 -2.80 33.87 -9.58
N GLU A 59 -2.64 34.45 -8.39
CA GLU A 59 -2.23 33.72 -7.18
C GLU A 59 -3.41 32.92 -6.62
N PHE A 60 -3.16 31.66 -6.26
CA PHE A 60 -4.11 30.81 -5.55
C PHE A 60 -3.38 29.76 -4.72
N THR A 61 -4.07 29.23 -3.71
CA THR A 61 -3.63 28.05 -2.96
C THR A 61 -4.49 26.86 -3.42
N PRO A 62 -3.89 25.78 -3.94
CA PRO A 62 -4.63 24.58 -4.30
C PRO A 62 -5.30 23.93 -3.09
N ASP A 63 -6.56 23.54 -3.23
CA ASP A 63 -7.25 22.67 -2.29
C ASP A 63 -6.99 21.20 -2.66
N MET A 64 -6.29 20.51 -1.76
CA MET A 64 -5.95 19.09 -1.89
C MET A 64 -6.83 18.18 -1.04
N SER A 65 -7.84 18.74 -0.37
CA SER A 65 -8.76 17.95 0.43
C SER A 65 -9.67 17.09 -0.44
N VAL A 66 -10.08 15.94 0.09
CA VAL A 66 -10.96 15.00 -0.61
C VAL A 66 -11.87 14.28 0.36
N ARG A 67 -13.10 14.01 -0.07
CA ARG A 67 -14.05 13.19 0.66
C ARG A 67 -14.06 11.77 0.10
N LEU A 68 -13.77 10.78 0.93
CA LEU A 68 -13.71 9.38 0.55
C LEU A 68 -14.35 8.51 1.64
N LEU A 69 -15.23 7.57 1.25
CA LEU A 69 -15.88 6.62 2.17
C LEU A 69 -16.54 7.32 3.39
N GLY A 70 -17.18 8.47 3.15
CA GLY A 70 -17.90 9.24 4.16
C GLY A 70 -17.03 10.12 5.07
N ARG A 71 -15.71 10.19 4.86
CA ARG A 71 -14.77 10.98 5.66
C ARG A 71 -14.02 12.00 4.80
N ASP A 72 -13.68 13.14 5.40
CA ASP A 72 -12.87 14.19 4.76
C ASP A 72 -11.40 13.99 5.14
N TYR A 73 -10.53 13.97 4.13
CA TYR A 73 -9.09 13.84 4.27
C TYR A 73 -8.41 15.12 3.75
N PRO A 74 -7.38 15.66 4.43
CA PRO A 74 -6.69 16.88 4.00
C PRO A 74 -5.76 16.66 2.80
N LEU A 75 -5.46 15.41 2.47
CA LEU A 75 -4.57 15.01 1.39
C LEU A 75 -5.20 13.83 0.63
N PRO A 76 -5.02 13.72 -0.70
CA PRO A 76 -5.63 12.68 -1.51
C PRO A 76 -4.79 11.41 -1.57
N PHE A 77 -4.01 11.17 -0.51
CA PHE A 77 -3.17 9.99 -0.42
C PHE A 77 -3.01 9.45 0.99
N GLY A 78 -2.71 8.14 1.08
CA GLY A 78 -2.56 7.43 2.35
C GLY A 78 -1.51 6.32 2.32
N ILE A 79 -1.51 5.52 3.39
CA ILE A 79 -0.52 4.47 3.63
C ILE A 79 -1.11 3.10 3.28
N SER A 80 -0.64 2.49 2.20
CA SER A 80 -1.06 1.15 1.77
C SER A 80 -0.67 0.08 2.79
N PRO A 81 -1.46 -1.00 2.91
CA PRO A 81 -1.08 -2.17 3.68
C PRO A 81 0.16 -2.83 3.06
N VAL A 82 1.21 -2.97 3.87
CA VAL A 82 2.43 -3.71 3.52
C VAL A 82 2.66 -4.77 4.60
N GLY A 83 2.82 -6.02 4.16
CA GLY A 83 3.14 -7.12 5.06
C GLY A 83 4.54 -6.98 5.64
N MET A 84 4.72 -7.46 6.87
CA MET A 84 6.01 -7.48 7.57
C MET A 84 6.71 -6.12 7.63
N SER A 85 5.98 -5.02 7.82
CA SER A 85 6.59 -3.68 7.91
C SER A 85 7.67 -3.60 8.99
N GLY A 86 7.47 -4.26 10.14
CA GLY A 86 8.48 -4.35 11.21
C GLY A 86 9.78 -5.07 10.83
N LEU A 87 9.78 -5.93 9.79
CA LEU A 87 11.01 -6.48 9.22
C LEU A 87 11.78 -5.40 8.45
N ILE A 88 11.06 -4.54 7.75
CA ILE A 88 11.63 -3.48 6.92
C ILE A 88 12.25 -2.40 7.81
N TRP A 89 11.49 -1.94 8.81
CA TRP A 89 11.99 -1.02 9.81
C TRP A 89 11.39 -1.35 11.19
N PRO A 90 12.20 -1.40 12.27
CA PRO A 90 11.70 -1.70 13.60
C PRO A 90 10.58 -0.75 14.04
N GLY A 91 9.44 -1.30 14.47
CA GLY A 91 8.29 -0.51 14.93
C GLY A 91 7.50 0.21 13.82
N ALA A 92 7.75 -0.12 12.54
CA ALA A 92 7.16 0.56 11.39
C ALA A 92 5.63 0.73 11.49
N GLU A 93 4.88 -0.32 11.84
CA GLU A 93 3.42 -0.25 11.92
C GLU A 93 2.95 0.81 12.92
N LYS A 94 3.58 0.88 14.10
CA LYS A 94 3.24 1.86 15.14
C LYS A 94 3.61 3.28 14.71
N THR A 95 4.78 3.46 14.10
CA THR A 95 5.22 4.76 13.60
C THR A 95 4.29 5.26 12.48
N LEU A 96 3.97 4.41 11.51
CA LEU A 96 3.08 4.76 10.39
C LEU A 96 1.65 5.06 10.87
N ALA A 97 1.12 4.27 11.80
CA ALA A 97 -0.20 4.51 12.39
C ALA A 97 -0.28 5.88 13.08
N LYS A 98 0.72 6.22 13.90
CA LYS A 98 0.79 7.54 14.57
C LYS A 98 0.92 8.69 13.58
N THR A 99 1.74 8.51 12.54
CA THR A 99 1.87 9.52 11.49
C THR A 99 0.56 9.72 10.74
N ALA A 100 -0.13 8.64 10.37
CA ALA A 100 -1.43 8.69 9.72
C ALA A 100 -2.47 9.43 10.58
N ALA A 101 -2.55 9.10 11.88
CA ALA A 101 -3.42 9.79 12.83
C ALA A 101 -3.11 11.29 12.92
N LYS A 102 -1.82 11.65 13.01
CA LYS A 102 -1.38 13.05 13.09
C LYS A 102 -1.69 13.86 11.83
N LEU A 103 -1.54 13.25 10.65
CA LEU A 103 -1.78 13.89 9.36
C LEU A 103 -3.25 13.83 8.94
N GLY A 104 -4.07 13.01 9.61
CA GLY A 104 -5.46 12.77 9.24
C GLY A 104 -5.59 12.05 7.90
N ILE A 105 -4.71 11.09 7.59
CA ILE A 105 -4.74 10.31 6.34
C ILE A 105 -4.94 8.81 6.64
N PRO A 106 -5.52 8.01 5.73
CA PRO A 106 -5.74 6.58 5.96
C PRO A 106 -4.45 5.77 6.18
N TYR A 107 -4.53 4.78 7.07
CA TYR A 107 -3.51 3.75 7.25
C TYR A 107 -4.10 2.35 7.14
N GLY A 108 -3.60 1.59 6.15
CA GLY A 108 -3.90 0.17 6.00
C GLY A 108 -2.97 -0.72 6.82
N LEU A 109 -3.51 -1.47 7.78
CA LEU A 109 -2.79 -2.55 8.46
C LEU A 109 -2.92 -3.85 7.66
N SER A 110 -1.81 -4.53 7.36
CA SER A 110 -1.85 -5.84 6.69
C SER A 110 -2.14 -6.98 7.67
N THR A 111 -2.85 -8.02 7.21
CA THR A 111 -3.04 -9.27 7.98
C THR A 111 -1.73 -9.95 8.39
N VAL A 112 -0.65 -9.72 7.62
CA VAL A 112 0.70 -10.25 7.91
C VAL A 112 1.64 -9.18 8.42
N ALA A 113 1.10 -8.21 9.15
CA ALA A 113 1.89 -7.26 9.94
C ALA A 113 2.68 -7.96 11.06
N THR A 114 3.70 -7.25 11.56
CA THR A 114 4.47 -7.69 12.74
C THR A 114 3.88 -7.27 14.07
N GLN A 115 2.75 -6.55 14.03
CA GLN A 115 2.00 -6.09 15.20
C GLN A 115 0.56 -6.59 15.08
N LEU A 116 -0.10 -6.72 16.23
CA LEU A 116 -1.49 -7.13 16.29
C LEU A 116 -2.40 -5.92 16.00
N PRO A 117 -3.62 -6.13 15.47
CA PRO A 117 -4.62 -5.07 15.36
C PRO A 117 -4.80 -4.32 16.69
N ASP A 118 -4.88 -5.04 17.81
CA ASP A 118 -5.11 -4.45 19.14
C ASP A 118 -3.97 -3.52 19.60
N ASP A 119 -2.74 -3.76 19.11
CA ASP A 119 -1.56 -2.95 19.43
C ASP A 119 -1.48 -1.66 18.58
N VAL A 120 -2.13 -1.65 17.41
CA VAL A 120 -2.00 -0.60 16.39
C VAL A 120 -3.25 0.27 16.32
N GLY A 121 -4.42 -0.32 16.48
CA GLY A 121 -5.73 0.33 16.47
C GLY A 121 -5.82 1.60 17.32
N PRO A 122 -5.44 1.55 18.61
CA PRO A 122 -5.42 2.73 19.48
C PRO A 122 -4.47 3.85 19.01
N LEU A 123 -3.48 3.55 18.17
CA LEU A 123 -2.48 4.50 17.68
C LEU A 123 -2.89 5.18 16.38
N VAL A 124 -3.67 4.49 15.53
CA VAL A 124 -4.15 5.01 14.25
C VAL A 124 -5.40 5.88 14.43
N GLY A 125 -6.14 5.70 15.52
CA GLY A 125 -7.37 6.41 15.80
C GLY A 125 -8.38 6.24 14.67
N GLU A 126 -8.98 7.34 14.23
CA GLU A 126 -10.03 7.38 13.21
C GLU A 126 -9.56 7.15 11.76
N GLN A 127 -8.31 6.73 11.56
CA GLN A 127 -7.70 6.55 10.24
C GLN A 127 -7.47 5.07 9.87
N GLY A 128 -7.95 4.14 10.71
CA GLY A 128 -7.63 2.72 10.64
C GLY A 128 -8.39 1.96 9.57
N TRP A 129 -7.67 1.45 8.57
CA TRP A 129 -8.16 0.49 7.60
C TRP A 129 -7.48 -0.87 7.82
N PHE A 130 -8.24 -1.97 7.78
CA PHE A 130 -7.72 -3.31 7.97
C PHE A 130 -7.74 -4.10 6.66
N GLN A 131 -6.56 -4.50 6.20
CA GLN A 131 -6.42 -5.36 5.05
C GLN A 131 -6.43 -6.82 5.45
N MET A 132 -7.38 -7.56 4.88
CA MET A 132 -7.57 -8.97 5.08
C MET A 132 -7.13 -9.76 3.85
N TYR A 133 -6.32 -10.79 4.08
CA TYR A 133 -6.23 -11.92 3.18
C TYR A 133 -7.22 -12.98 3.62
N PRO A 134 -8.06 -13.50 2.71
CA PRO A 134 -9.25 -14.25 3.07
C PRO A 134 -8.91 -15.59 3.75
N PRO A 135 -9.19 -15.76 5.07
CA PRO A 135 -8.99 -17.03 5.74
C PRO A 135 -9.98 -18.08 5.22
N ARG A 136 -9.51 -19.31 5.00
CA ARG A 136 -10.36 -20.44 4.57
C ARG A 136 -11.37 -20.80 5.67
N ASP A 137 -10.87 -20.97 6.89
CA ASP A 137 -11.67 -21.33 8.07
C ASP A 137 -12.66 -20.21 8.44
N PRO A 138 -13.98 -20.48 8.50
CA PRO A 138 -14.99 -19.49 8.85
C PRO A 138 -14.86 -18.90 10.25
N GLU A 139 -14.40 -19.66 11.24
CA GLU A 139 -14.23 -19.18 12.62
C GLU A 139 -13.04 -18.23 12.71
N ILE A 140 -11.92 -18.58 12.07
CA ILE A 140 -10.76 -17.67 11.97
C ILE A 140 -11.15 -16.38 11.24
N ARG A 141 -11.95 -16.51 10.18
CA ARG A 141 -12.44 -15.36 9.41
C ARG A 141 -13.28 -14.43 10.26
N LYS A 142 -14.25 -14.98 11.02
CA LYS A 142 -15.11 -14.20 11.92
C LYS A 142 -14.31 -13.54 13.04
N ASP A 143 -13.45 -14.29 13.73
CA ASP A 143 -12.60 -13.77 14.82
C ASP A 143 -11.69 -12.63 14.32
N MET A 144 -11.14 -12.77 13.11
CA MET A 144 -10.31 -11.72 12.50
C MET A 144 -11.10 -10.43 12.23
N LEU A 145 -12.34 -10.53 11.75
CA LEU A 145 -13.21 -9.37 11.56
C LEU A 145 -13.57 -8.72 12.90
N ASP A 146 -13.97 -9.52 13.89
CA ASP A 146 -14.33 -9.02 15.21
C ASP A 146 -13.15 -8.32 15.89
N ARG A 147 -11.94 -8.89 15.78
CA ARG A 147 -10.71 -8.30 16.30
C ARG A 147 -10.36 -6.99 15.60
N ALA A 148 -10.47 -6.92 14.28
CA ALA A 148 -10.25 -5.69 13.53
C ALA A 148 -11.23 -4.59 13.96
N ARG A 149 -12.53 -4.93 14.07
CA ARG A 149 -13.57 -4.00 14.53
C ARG A 149 -13.32 -3.50 15.95
N ASN A 150 -13.05 -4.43 16.88
CA ASN A 150 -12.80 -4.12 18.30
C ASN A 150 -11.51 -3.31 18.52
N SER A 151 -10.57 -3.39 17.57
CA SER A 151 -9.36 -2.56 17.56
C SER A 151 -9.59 -1.16 16.99
N GLY A 152 -10.78 -0.82 16.50
CA GLY A 152 -11.09 0.50 15.94
C GLY A 152 -10.79 0.66 14.45
N PHE A 153 -10.51 -0.44 13.73
CA PHE A 153 -10.45 -0.38 12.27
C PHE A 153 -11.87 -0.31 11.71
N HIS A 154 -12.15 0.71 10.91
CA HIS A 154 -13.50 0.98 10.41
C HIS A 154 -13.69 0.58 8.93
N THR A 155 -12.61 0.51 8.16
CA THR A 155 -12.64 0.10 6.75
C THR A 155 -12.01 -1.28 6.59
N LEU A 156 -12.70 -2.19 5.91
CA LEU A 156 -12.19 -3.50 5.53
C LEU A 156 -11.65 -3.46 4.09
N ILE A 157 -10.48 -4.03 3.86
CA ILE A 157 -9.90 -4.19 2.52
C ILE A 157 -9.72 -5.68 2.24
N LEU A 158 -10.47 -6.24 1.29
CA LEU A 158 -10.23 -7.60 0.79
C LEU A 158 -9.22 -7.55 -0.35
N THR A 159 -8.09 -8.22 -0.19
CA THR A 159 -7.11 -8.40 -1.28
C THR A 159 -7.44 -9.64 -2.09
N VAL A 160 -7.73 -9.48 -3.38
CA VAL A 160 -8.14 -10.57 -4.30
C VAL A 160 -7.06 -10.96 -5.33
N ASP A 161 -6.01 -10.16 -5.47
CA ASP A 161 -4.93 -10.37 -6.48
C ASP A 161 -3.82 -11.35 -6.04
N VAL A 162 -4.06 -12.15 -5.00
CA VAL A 162 -3.11 -13.17 -4.49
C VAL A 162 -3.77 -14.55 -4.36
N PRO A 163 -4.28 -15.14 -5.46
CA PRO A 163 -4.91 -16.45 -5.43
C PRO A 163 -3.91 -17.58 -5.14
N VAL A 164 -2.63 -17.36 -5.49
CA VAL A 164 -1.52 -18.28 -5.24
C VAL A 164 -0.27 -17.52 -4.80
N ALA A 165 0.69 -18.22 -4.21
CA ALA A 165 1.97 -17.62 -3.83
C ALA A 165 2.79 -17.23 -5.07
N SER A 166 3.21 -15.96 -5.15
CA SER A 166 4.10 -15.51 -6.21
C SER A 166 5.55 -15.93 -5.99
N ARG A 167 6.25 -16.20 -7.09
CA ARG A 167 7.71 -16.42 -7.06
C ARG A 167 8.38 -15.06 -6.99
N ARG A 168 9.27 -14.87 -6.02
CA ARG A 168 10.01 -13.60 -5.85
C ARG A 168 11.49 -13.90 -5.92
N GLU A 169 12.00 -14.00 -7.14
CA GLU A 169 13.32 -14.54 -7.47
C GLU A 169 14.44 -13.73 -6.81
N ARG A 170 14.28 -12.41 -6.76
CA ARG A 170 15.18 -11.48 -6.08
C ARG A 170 15.25 -11.72 -4.57
N GLN A 171 14.13 -12.05 -3.92
CA GLN A 171 14.08 -12.41 -2.50
C GLN A 171 14.81 -13.73 -2.23
N ILE A 172 14.58 -14.73 -3.08
CA ILE A 172 15.27 -16.04 -3.00
C ILE A 172 16.79 -15.85 -3.15
N ARG A 173 17.23 -15.08 -4.16
CA ARG A 173 18.67 -14.75 -4.35
C ARG A 173 19.25 -13.92 -3.20
N GLY A 174 18.43 -13.08 -2.58
CA GLY A 174 18.76 -12.30 -1.38
C GLY A 174 18.98 -13.15 -0.13
N GLY A 175 18.54 -14.42 -0.14
CA GLY A 175 18.67 -15.36 0.97
C GLY A 175 17.41 -15.51 1.83
N LEU A 176 16.29 -14.92 1.42
CA LEU A 176 14.99 -15.16 2.04
C LEU A 176 14.44 -16.50 1.56
N THR A 177 14.58 -17.54 2.38
CA THR A 177 13.97 -18.85 2.18
C THR A 177 12.73 -19.01 3.05
N GLN A 178 11.87 -19.95 2.68
CA GLN A 178 10.75 -20.42 3.51
C GLN A 178 11.00 -21.90 3.83
N PRO A 179 11.16 -22.29 5.12
CA PRO A 179 11.24 -21.41 6.30
C PRO A 179 12.53 -20.56 6.33
N PRO A 180 12.52 -19.40 7.03
CA PRO A 180 13.69 -18.54 7.15
C PRO A 180 14.79 -19.23 7.96
N ARG A 181 16.00 -19.32 7.38
CA ARG A 181 17.18 -19.85 8.06
C ARG A 181 18.20 -18.74 8.29
N LEU A 182 18.61 -18.55 9.54
CA LEU A 182 19.74 -17.67 9.87
C LEU A 182 21.02 -18.29 9.32
N THR A 183 21.55 -17.69 8.25
CA THR A 183 22.85 -18.06 7.66
C THR A 183 23.90 -17.02 8.01
N GLY A 184 25.18 -17.39 7.95
CA GLY A 184 26.28 -16.42 8.13
C GLY A 184 26.19 -15.24 7.15
N ARG A 185 25.67 -15.47 5.94
CA ARG A 185 25.39 -14.42 4.94
C ARG A 185 24.36 -13.41 5.44
N LEU A 186 23.25 -13.86 6.04
CA LEU A 186 22.23 -12.96 6.59
C LEU A 186 22.75 -12.21 7.83
N ALA A 187 23.52 -12.88 8.68
CA ALA A 187 24.14 -12.26 9.85
C ALA A 187 25.09 -11.11 9.45
N LEU A 188 25.93 -11.32 8.43
CA LEU A 188 26.81 -10.27 7.90
C LEU A 188 26.02 -9.09 7.32
N GLN A 189 24.96 -9.36 6.54
CA GLN A 189 24.08 -8.31 6.02
C GLN A 189 23.43 -7.48 7.12
N ALA A 190 22.98 -8.12 8.20
CA ALA A 190 22.43 -7.43 9.35
C ALA A 190 23.48 -6.59 10.10
N ALA A 191 24.70 -7.13 10.29
CA ALA A 191 25.79 -6.44 10.96
C ALA A 191 26.27 -5.18 10.22
N MET A 192 26.19 -5.17 8.87
CA MET A 192 26.49 -3.99 8.05
C MET A 192 25.47 -2.85 8.20
N CYS A 193 24.33 -3.11 8.84
CA CYS A 193 23.26 -2.13 9.05
C CYS A 193 22.98 -1.95 10.55
N PRO A 194 23.90 -1.32 11.31
CA PRO A 194 23.86 -1.30 12.78
C PRO A 194 22.62 -0.59 13.35
N VAL A 195 22.13 0.45 12.68
CA VAL A 195 20.92 1.18 13.11
C VAL A 195 19.69 0.27 13.04
N TRP A 196 19.52 -0.45 11.92
CA TRP A 196 18.44 -1.42 11.76
C TRP A 196 18.58 -2.56 12.78
N LEU A 197 19.78 -3.12 12.92
CA LEU A 197 20.02 -4.25 13.84
C LEU A 197 19.75 -3.86 15.30
N ASN A 198 20.16 -2.67 15.73
CA ASN A 198 19.89 -2.21 17.09
C ASN A 198 18.38 -2.02 17.33
N GLY A 199 17.63 -1.53 16.34
CA GLY A 199 16.18 -1.43 16.47
C GLY A 199 15.51 -2.81 16.54
N ILE A 200 15.92 -3.78 15.71
CA ILE A 200 15.42 -5.18 15.81
C ILE A 200 15.74 -5.78 17.19
N ARG A 201 16.92 -5.50 17.76
CA ARG A 201 17.26 -5.94 19.11
C ARG A 201 16.29 -5.39 20.17
N GLN A 202 15.78 -4.18 19.99
CA GLN A 202 14.82 -3.55 20.90
C GLN A 202 13.40 -4.07 20.71
N THR A 203 12.97 -4.31 19.47
CA THR A 203 11.61 -4.74 19.14
C THR A 203 11.41 -6.25 19.14
N GLY A 204 12.52 -7.01 19.17
CA GLY A 204 12.52 -8.45 18.97
C GLY A 204 12.50 -8.86 17.50
N MET A 205 12.67 -10.16 17.25
CA MET A 205 12.65 -10.71 15.89
C MET A 205 11.25 -10.56 15.26
N PRO A 206 11.16 -10.03 14.03
CA PRO A 206 9.88 -9.82 13.36
C PRO A 206 9.20 -11.16 13.05
N ARG A 207 7.94 -11.29 13.46
CA ARG A 207 7.06 -12.45 13.20
C ARG A 207 5.70 -11.96 12.74
N MET A 208 4.93 -12.82 12.07
CA MET A 208 3.56 -12.52 11.67
C MET A 208 2.62 -12.72 12.86
N ARG A 209 2.61 -11.78 13.82
CA ARG A 209 1.99 -11.97 15.13
C ARG A 209 0.51 -12.36 15.07
N LEU A 210 -0.25 -11.82 14.12
CA LEU A 210 -1.66 -12.19 13.94
C LEU A 210 -1.79 -13.63 13.43
N MET A 211 -0.93 -14.06 12.51
CA MET A 211 -0.94 -15.45 12.02
C MET A 211 -0.45 -16.44 13.08
N ASP A 212 0.49 -16.03 13.95
CA ASP A 212 0.94 -16.84 15.07
C ASP A 212 -0.22 -17.20 16.02
N CYS A 213 -1.22 -16.32 16.19
CA CYS A 213 -2.42 -16.60 16.97
C CYS A 213 -3.27 -17.77 16.42
N TYR A 214 -3.16 -18.06 15.13
CA TYR A 214 -3.94 -19.10 14.44
C TYR A 214 -3.09 -20.29 13.99
N ALA A 215 -1.79 -20.28 14.29
CA ALA A 215 -0.84 -21.29 13.82
C ALA A 215 -1.14 -22.69 14.37
N ASP A 216 -1.64 -22.80 15.61
CA ASP A 216 -1.98 -24.08 16.23
C ASP A 216 -3.19 -24.74 15.54
N ALA A 217 -4.16 -23.95 15.06
CA ALA A 217 -5.27 -24.44 14.24
C ALA A 217 -4.81 -24.90 12.84
N ALA A 218 -3.75 -24.29 12.29
CA ALA A 218 -3.17 -24.62 10.98
C ALA A 218 -2.19 -25.81 11.00
N SER A 219 -1.80 -26.30 12.19
CA SER A 219 -0.76 -27.32 12.40
C SER A 219 -1.12 -28.73 11.90
N GLN A 220 -2.33 -28.95 11.38
CA GLN A 220 -2.79 -30.23 10.82
C GLN A 220 -2.48 -30.42 9.32
N LEU A 221 -1.75 -29.49 8.67
CA LEU A 221 -1.40 -29.55 7.24
C LEU A 221 0.10 -29.86 7.02
N PRO A 222 0.48 -30.67 5.99
CA PRO A 222 1.87 -31.03 5.73
C PRO A 222 2.73 -29.80 5.37
N SER A 223 3.90 -29.72 6.00
CA SER A 223 4.68 -28.49 6.20
C SER A 223 5.88 -28.31 5.23
N ASN A 224 5.74 -27.37 4.31
CA ASN A 224 6.82 -26.74 3.53
C ASN A 224 6.46 -25.32 3.03
N GLU A 225 5.28 -24.79 3.39
CA GLU A 225 4.80 -23.46 2.99
C GLU A 225 4.60 -22.51 4.18
N HIS A 226 4.61 -21.20 3.91
CA HIS A 226 4.45 -20.15 4.92
C HIS A 226 3.06 -20.24 5.59
N VAL A 227 2.98 -20.16 6.93
CA VAL A 227 1.72 -20.15 7.70
C VAL A 227 0.71 -19.13 7.17
N GLY A 228 1.20 -17.96 6.73
CA GLY A 228 0.38 -16.94 6.10
C GLY A 228 -0.33 -17.39 4.81
N TYR A 229 0.24 -18.30 4.01
CA TYR A 229 -0.40 -18.84 2.81
C TYR A 229 -1.30 -20.04 3.11
N LEU A 230 -0.93 -20.88 4.08
CA LEU A 230 -1.70 -22.06 4.48
C LEU A 230 -3.10 -21.71 5.00
N LEU A 231 -3.24 -20.54 5.61
CA LEU A 231 -4.52 -20.05 6.15
C LEU A 231 -5.43 -19.43 5.10
N ARG A 232 -4.95 -19.11 3.90
CA ARG A 232 -5.67 -18.32 2.89
C ARG A 232 -6.38 -19.18 1.85
N THR A 233 -7.47 -18.66 1.31
CA THR A 233 -8.13 -19.17 0.11
C THR A 233 -8.06 -18.17 -1.04
N SER A 234 -8.29 -18.60 -2.27
CA SER A 234 -8.74 -17.65 -3.31
C SER A 234 -10.21 -17.36 -3.01
N PRO A 235 -10.61 -16.09 -2.80
CA PRO A 235 -12.01 -15.77 -2.55
C PRO A 235 -12.79 -15.93 -3.87
N ASP A 236 -14.02 -16.41 -3.77
CA ASP A 236 -15.03 -16.37 -4.82
C ASP A 236 -16.09 -15.32 -4.48
N TRP A 237 -17.16 -15.28 -5.27
CA TRP A 237 -18.22 -14.28 -5.10
C TRP A 237 -19.03 -14.50 -3.81
N ASP A 238 -19.28 -15.76 -3.44
CA ASP A 238 -19.93 -16.10 -2.17
C ASP A 238 -19.12 -15.58 -0.98
N TYR A 239 -17.79 -15.60 -1.08
CA TYR A 239 -16.91 -14.99 -0.09
C TYR A 239 -17.12 -13.47 0.03
N VAL A 240 -17.31 -12.77 -1.09
CA VAL A 240 -17.55 -11.33 -1.11
C VAL A 240 -18.91 -11.02 -0.48
N SER A 241 -19.96 -11.72 -0.87
CA SER A 241 -21.31 -11.54 -0.31
C SER A 241 -21.32 -11.81 1.20
N TRP A 242 -20.66 -12.89 1.64
CA TRP A 242 -20.51 -13.21 3.07
C TRP A 242 -19.78 -12.09 3.84
N LEU A 243 -18.71 -11.53 3.28
CA LEU A 243 -17.98 -10.44 3.93
C LEU A 243 -18.81 -9.17 4.02
N ARG A 244 -19.57 -8.86 2.97
CA ARG A 244 -20.47 -7.71 2.98
C ARG A 244 -21.50 -7.83 4.10
N GLU A 245 -22.07 -9.02 4.31
CA GLU A 245 -23.01 -9.29 5.40
C GLU A 245 -22.34 -9.25 6.79
N ALA A 246 -21.08 -9.68 6.89
CA ALA A 246 -20.35 -9.76 8.15
C ALA A 246 -19.69 -8.43 8.59
N TRP A 247 -19.59 -7.45 7.70
CA TRP A 247 -18.93 -6.17 7.95
C TRP A 247 -19.87 -5.00 7.66
N ASP A 248 -20.19 -4.19 8.67
CA ASP A 248 -21.12 -3.04 8.52
C ASP A 248 -20.43 -1.73 8.09
N GLY A 249 -19.09 -1.68 8.07
CA GLY A 249 -18.33 -0.49 7.70
C GLY A 249 -18.01 -0.41 6.21
N PRO A 250 -17.25 0.60 5.77
CA PRO A 250 -16.73 0.65 4.41
C PRO A 250 -15.97 -0.61 4.03
N PHE A 251 -16.32 -1.19 2.88
CA PHE A 251 -15.75 -2.41 2.34
C PHE A 251 -15.10 -2.14 0.97
N VAL A 252 -13.80 -2.38 0.88
CA VAL A 252 -12.98 -2.10 -0.30
C VAL A 252 -12.45 -3.41 -0.88
N VAL A 253 -12.54 -3.58 -2.20
CA VAL A 253 -11.93 -4.72 -2.89
C VAL A 253 -10.69 -4.28 -3.65
N LYS A 254 -9.55 -4.86 -3.28
CA LYS A 254 -8.21 -4.52 -3.75
C LYS A 254 -7.65 -5.59 -4.69
N GLY A 255 -7.23 -5.16 -5.86
CA GLY A 255 -6.68 -6.03 -6.91
C GLY A 255 -7.47 -6.01 -8.20
N VAL A 256 -8.36 -5.02 -8.38
CA VAL A 256 -9.31 -4.99 -9.50
C VAL A 256 -8.67 -4.29 -10.69
N THR A 257 -8.43 -5.03 -11.76
CA THR A 257 -7.84 -4.50 -13.01
C THR A 257 -8.75 -4.67 -14.22
N ASN A 258 -9.81 -5.47 -14.10
CA ASN A 258 -10.79 -5.73 -15.14
C ASN A 258 -12.07 -4.90 -14.89
N PRO A 259 -12.54 -4.10 -15.87
CA PRO A 259 -13.79 -3.35 -15.78
C PRO A 259 -15.03 -4.22 -15.50
N GLU A 260 -15.07 -5.47 -15.97
CA GLU A 260 -16.23 -6.35 -15.76
C GLU A 260 -16.38 -6.75 -14.29
N ASP A 261 -15.26 -7.02 -13.62
CA ASP A 261 -15.25 -7.34 -12.18
C ASP A 261 -15.70 -6.13 -11.35
N ALA A 262 -15.30 -4.92 -11.75
CA ALA A 262 -15.70 -3.68 -11.10
C ALA A 262 -17.22 -3.50 -11.04
N LYS A 263 -17.88 -3.73 -12.18
CA LYS A 263 -19.35 -3.64 -12.27
C LYS A 263 -20.05 -4.66 -11.38
N ARG A 264 -19.55 -5.90 -11.34
CA ARG A 264 -20.14 -6.95 -10.50
C ARG A 264 -19.92 -6.67 -9.02
N LEU A 265 -18.73 -6.21 -8.64
CA LEU A 265 -18.43 -5.83 -7.26
C LEU A 265 -19.35 -4.72 -6.73
N GLU A 266 -19.69 -3.73 -7.56
CA GLU A 266 -20.68 -2.71 -7.21
C GLU A 266 -22.07 -3.30 -6.92
N GLN A 267 -22.47 -4.35 -7.64
CA GLN A 267 -23.73 -5.07 -7.41
C GLN A 267 -23.73 -5.89 -6.10
N GLU A 268 -22.55 -6.36 -5.66
CA GLU A 268 -22.37 -7.04 -4.37
C GLU A 268 -22.38 -6.06 -3.18
N GLY A 269 -22.52 -4.75 -3.42
CA GLY A 269 -22.66 -3.74 -2.37
C GLY A 269 -21.36 -3.35 -1.67
N ILE A 270 -20.20 -3.50 -2.33
CA ILE A 270 -18.95 -2.94 -1.82
C ILE A 270 -18.96 -1.40 -1.93
N ASP A 271 -18.12 -0.73 -1.17
CA ASP A 271 -18.12 0.74 -1.06
C ASP A 271 -17.03 1.43 -1.89
N ALA A 272 -15.97 0.71 -2.27
CA ALA A 272 -14.92 1.24 -3.15
C ALA A 272 -14.13 0.14 -3.87
N ILE A 273 -13.61 0.49 -5.03
CA ILE A 273 -12.74 -0.37 -5.84
C ILE A 273 -11.31 0.12 -5.70
N TRP A 274 -10.36 -0.80 -5.59
CA TRP A 274 -8.95 -0.45 -5.53
C TRP A 274 -8.17 -1.11 -6.68
N VAL A 275 -7.79 -0.26 -7.64
CA VAL A 275 -7.03 -0.60 -8.86
C VAL A 275 -5.55 -0.71 -8.54
N THR A 276 -5.01 -1.91 -8.73
CA THR A 276 -3.64 -2.26 -8.34
C THR A 276 -3.26 -3.60 -8.98
N ASN A 277 -1.99 -3.74 -9.33
CA ASN A 277 -1.37 -5.03 -9.68
C ASN A 277 -0.36 -5.47 -8.61
N HIS A 278 -0.60 -5.05 -7.37
CA HIS A 278 0.26 -5.31 -6.22
C HIS A 278 1.71 -4.84 -6.44
N ALA A 279 1.88 -3.74 -7.18
CA ALA A 279 3.15 -3.18 -7.60
C ALA A 279 4.05 -4.16 -8.38
N GLY A 280 3.44 -5.00 -9.21
CA GLY A 280 4.08 -6.02 -10.05
C GLY A 280 4.54 -7.26 -9.29
N ARG A 281 4.07 -7.48 -8.05
CA ARG A 281 4.60 -8.55 -7.18
C ARG A 281 3.91 -9.90 -7.34
N GLN A 282 2.84 -9.99 -8.11
CA GLN A 282 2.02 -11.21 -8.23
C GLN A 282 2.08 -11.84 -9.61
N PHE A 283 1.97 -11.05 -10.68
CA PHE A 283 1.98 -11.53 -12.06
C PHE A 283 2.75 -10.56 -12.95
N ASP A 284 3.82 -11.04 -13.60
CA ASP A 284 4.74 -10.20 -14.38
C ASP A 284 4.28 -9.97 -15.84
N GLY A 285 3.19 -10.61 -16.26
CA GLY A 285 2.53 -10.42 -17.56
C GLY A 285 1.32 -9.47 -17.51
N SER A 286 1.15 -8.72 -16.43
CA SER A 286 0.00 -7.84 -16.24
C SER A 286 0.15 -6.51 -17.00
N LEU A 287 -0.99 -5.87 -17.30
CA LEU A 287 -1.03 -4.44 -17.57
C LEU A 287 -0.54 -3.66 -16.33
N SER A 288 -0.09 -2.42 -16.56
CA SER A 288 0.11 -1.50 -15.45
C SER A 288 -1.22 -1.04 -14.86
N SER A 289 -1.24 -0.70 -13.57
CA SER A 289 -2.49 -0.28 -12.92
C SER A 289 -3.07 0.99 -13.55
N ILE A 290 -2.22 1.90 -14.02
CA ILE A 290 -2.66 3.16 -14.63
C ILE A 290 -3.34 2.95 -15.99
N GLU A 291 -2.97 1.90 -16.73
CA GLU A 291 -3.65 1.51 -17.97
C GLU A 291 -5.05 0.94 -17.71
N CYS A 292 -5.22 0.24 -16.59
CA CYS A 292 -6.51 -0.32 -16.19
C CYS A 292 -7.48 0.74 -15.68
N LEU A 293 -6.95 1.82 -15.07
CA LEU A 293 -7.74 2.79 -14.32
C LEU A 293 -8.90 3.43 -15.12
N PRO A 294 -8.72 3.94 -16.37
CA PRO A 294 -9.83 4.55 -17.10
C PRO A 294 -10.97 3.57 -17.41
N GLY A 295 -10.63 2.33 -17.74
CA GLY A 295 -11.63 1.28 -18.01
C GLY A 295 -12.44 0.94 -16.76
N VAL A 296 -11.77 0.75 -15.62
CA VAL A 296 -12.43 0.49 -14.34
C VAL A 296 -13.30 1.68 -13.93
N ARG A 297 -12.79 2.91 -14.03
CA ARG A 297 -13.56 4.12 -13.71
C ARG A 297 -14.83 4.24 -14.54
N ALA A 298 -14.78 3.89 -15.83
CA ALA A 298 -15.94 3.94 -16.70
C ALA A 298 -17.00 2.87 -16.37
N ALA A 299 -16.61 1.78 -15.70
CA ALA A 299 -17.49 0.64 -15.41
C ALA A 299 -18.18 0.70 -14.04
N THR A 300 -17.80 1.63 -13.17
CA THR A 300 -18.38 1.78 -11.82
C THR A 300 -18.72 3.22 -11.50
N SER A 301 -19.65 3.44 -10.56
CA SER A 301 -19.88 4.75 -9.92
C SER A 301 -19.20 4.90 -8.56
N LEU A 302 -18.69 3.80 -8.00
CA LEU A 302 -18.03 3.79 -6.69
C LEU A 302 -16.73 4.60 -6.67
N PRO A 303 -16.28 5.07 -5.51
CA PRO A 303 -14.92 5.58 -5.35
C PRO A 303 -13.87 4.58 -5.83
N VAL A 304 -12.87 5.07 -6.56
CA VAL A 304 -11.76 4.30 -7.10
C VAL A 304 -10.46 4.72 -6.44
N ILE A 305 -9.85 3.80 -5.71
CA ILE A 305 -8.54 3.95 -5.08
C ILE A 305 -7.48 3.40 -6.03
N PHE A 306 -6.35 4.10 -6.13
CA PHE A 306 -5.24 3.72 -7.00
C PHE A 306 -3.97 3.43 -6.19
N ASP A 307 -3.18 2.44 -6.61
CA ASP A 307 -1.78 2.30 -6.20
C ASP A 307 -0.89 1.83 -7.37
N SER A 308 0.38 1.56 -7.08
CA SER A 308 1.40 0.98 -7.99
C SER A 308 2.05 1.98 -8.94
N GLY A 309 3.36 2.22 -8.72
CA GLY A 309 4.21 3.04 -9.60
C GLY A 309 4.41 4.49 -9.17
N ILE A 310 3.66 4.98 -8.18
CA ILE A 310 3.77 6.35 -7.65
C ILE A 310 5.16 6.63 -7.07
N GLU A 311 5.85 7.66 -7.59
CA GLU A 311 7.17 8.12 -7.14
C GLU A 311 7.22 9.61 -6.79
N GLY A 312 6.11 10.34 -6.92
CA GLY A 312 5.99 11.75 -6.52
C GLY A 312 4.56 12.28 -6.54
N GLY A 313 4.39 13.56 -6.20
CA GLY A 313 3.11 14.28 -6.25
C GLY A 313 2.56 14.41 -7.67
N LEU A 314 3.43 14.50 -8.69
CA LEU A 314 3.00 14.48 -10.09
C LEU A 314 2.26 13.18 -10.45
N ASP A 315 2.70 12.03 -9.93
CA ASP A 315 2.06 10.75 -10.22
C ASP A 315 0.71 10.59 -9.51
N ILE A 316 0.60 11.14 -8.30
CA ILE A 316 -0.68 11.25 -7.60
C ILE A 316 -1.64 12.05 -8.48
N LEU A 317 -1.19 13.22 -8.96
CA LEU A 317 -1.98 14.07 -9.84
C LEU A 317 -2.41 13.36 -11.14
N ARG A 318 -1.52 12.60 -11.78
CA ARG A 318 -1.81 11.80 -12.99
C ARG A 318 -2.88 10.75 -12.73
N ALA A 319 -2.80 10.02 -11.62
CA ALA A 319 -3.80 9.01 -11.26
C ALA A 319 -5.17 9.66 -11.00
N LEU A 320 -5.21 10.77 -10.26
CA LEU A 320 -6.45 11.51 -10.00
C LEU A 320 -7.05 12.08 -11.29
N ALA A 321 -6.23 12.62 -12.19
CA ALA A 321 -6.69 13.14 -13.49
C ALA A 321 -7.32 12.04 -14.37
N LEU A 322 -6.83 10.80 -14.27
CA LEU A 322 -7.38 9.64 -14.99
C LEU A 322 -8.57 8.96 -14.28
N GLY A 323 -9.04 9.54 -13.16
CA GLY A 323 -10.28 9.12 -12.51
C GLY A 323 -10.11 8.31 -11.24
N ALA A 324 -8.92 8.26 -10.63
CA ALA A 324 -8.82 7.86 -9.24
C ALA A 324 -9.41 8.94 -8.31
N ASP A 325 -10.06 8.51 -7.24
CA ASP A 325 -10.55 9.39 -6.17
C ASP A 325 -9.54 9.50 -5.02
N PHE A 326 -8.62 8.53 -4.91
CA PHE A 326 -7.60 8.51 -3.86
C PHE A 326 -6.39 7.66 -4.24
N VAL A 327 -5.22 7.97 -3.69
CA VAL A 327 -3.98 7.22 -3.96
C VAL A 327 -3.40 6.61 -2.70
N MET A 328 -3.06 5.34 -2.72
CA MET A 328 -2.41 4.67 -1.60
C MET A 328 -0.97 4.30 -1.98
N LEU A 329 0.00 4.66 -1.13
CA LEU A 329 1.41 4.36 -1.38
C LEU A 329 1.91 3.29 -0.41
N GLY A 330 2.71 2.33 -0.88
CA GLY A 330 3.31 1.29 -0.04
C GLY A 330 4.81 1.50 0.20
N ARG A 331 5.63 1.28 -0.84
CA ARG A 331 7.09 1.27 -0.72
C ARG A 331 7.67 2.63 -0.28
N ALA A 332 7.08 3.74 -0.70
CA ALA A 332 7.58 5.09 -0.38
C ALA A 332 7.70 5.33 1.13
N TRP A 333 6.67 4.98 1.92
CA TRP A 333 6.70 5.12 3.38
C TRP A 333 7.82 4.30 4.04
N HIS A 334 8.10 3.12 3.48
CA HIS A 334 9.16 2.24 3.95
C HIS A 334 10.55 2.73 3.55
N TYR A 335 10.68 3.38 2.39
CA TYR A 335 11.90 4.12 2.04
C TYR A 335 12.12 5.27 3.01
N ALA A 336 11.06 6.01 3.38
CA ALA A 336 11.16 7.10 4.32
C ALA A 336 11.61 6.63 5.72
N LEU A 337 11.00 5.56 6.24
CA LEU A 337 11.41 4.91 7.48
C LEU A 337 12.87 4.44 7.42
N GLY A 338 13.25 3.73 6.34
CA GLY A 338 14.62 3.25 6.14
C GLY A 338 15.65 4.38 6.12
N ALA A 339 15.30 5.51 5.52
CA ALA A 339 16.19 6.65 5.35
C ALA A 339 16.34 7.50 6.62
N LEU A 340 15.23 7.75 7.33
CA LEU A 340 15.13 8.80 8.36
C LEU A 340 14.53 8.31 9.69
N GLY A 341 14.16 7.03 9.81
CA GLY A 341 13.46 6.50 10.97
C GLY A 341 12.11 7.17 11.17
N ASP A 342 11.78 7.51 12.42
CA ASP A 342 10.46 8.05 12.79
C ASP A 342 10.12 9.40 12.15
N LYS A 343 11.14 10.18 11.74
CA LYS A 343 10.92 11.45 11.03
C LYS A 343 10.59 11.27 9.55
N GLY A 344 10.86 10.08 9.01
CA GLY A 344 10.73 9.80 7.58
C GLY A 344 9.31 9.95 7.07
N PRO A 345 8.31 9.25 7.66
CA PRO A 345 6.94 9.31 7.18
C PRO A 345 6.37 10.74 7.11
N GLU A 346 6.54 11.55 8.16
CA GLU A 346 6.08 12.95 8.13
C GLU A 346 6.79 13.77 7.04
N HIS A 347 8.09 13.59 6.88
CA HIS A 347 8.86 14.25 5.82
C HIS A 347 8.39 13.83 4.43
N LEU A 348 8.10 12.54 4.22
CA LEU A 348 7.56 12.04 2.95
C LEU A 348 6.20 12.68 2.63
N ALA A 349 5.29 12.75 3.60
CA ALA A 349 3.98 13.36 3.39
C ALA A 349 4.13 14.84 2.96
N ASP A 350 5.04 15.57 3.59
CA ASP A 350 5.31 16.96 3.24
C ASP A 350 5.96 17.12 1.84
N ILE A 351 6.89 16.24 1.44
CA ILE A 351 7.41 16.18 0.06
C ILE A 351 6.26 16.00 -0.93
N LEU A 352 5.39 15.00 -0.71
CA LEU A 352 4.30 14.68 -1.61
C LEU A 352 3.29 15.80 -1.71
N ALA A 353 2.93 16.43 -0.58
CA ALA A 353 2.00 17.55 -0.54
C ALA A 353 2.56 18.78 -1.27
N LYS A 354 3.84 19.13 -1.05
CA LYS A 354 4.50 20.26 -1.73
C LYS A 354 4.62 20.03 -3.23
N ASP A 355 5.03 18.83 -3.64
CA ASP A 355 5.12 18.47 -5.05
C ASP A 355 3.74 18.48 -5.72
N LEU A 356 2.71 17.90 -5.08
CA LEU A 356 1.34 17.93 -5.58
C LEU A 356 0.82 19.37 -5.75
N ALA A 357 0.97 20.21 -4.72
CA ALA A 357 0.56 21.61 -4.76
C ALA A 357 1.29 22.40 -5.87
N ALA A 358 2.60 22.17 -6.03
CA ALA A 358 3.38 22.78 -7.10
C ALA A 358 2.85 22.38 -8.48
N ASN A 359 2.57 21.10 -8.70
CA ASN A 359 2.04 20.59 -9.98
C ASN A 359 0.62 21.13 -10.26
N MET A 360 -0.25 21.20 -9.25
CA MET A 360 -1.57 21.84 -9.35
C MET A 360 -1.45 23.31 -9.75
N GLY A 361 -0.46 24.02 -9.18
CA GLY A 361 -0.10 25.39 -9.58
C GLY A 361 0.24 25.51 -11.06
N GLN A 362 1.12 24.63 -11.58
CA GLN A 362 1.59 24.65 -12.97
C GLN A 362 0.46 24.42 -14.01
N ILE A 363 -0.58 23.67 -13.63
CA ILE A 363 -1.72 23.39 -14.50
C ILE A 363 -2.95 24.25 -14.19
N GLY A 364 -2.84 25.20 -13.27
CA GLY A 364 -3.95 26.07 -12.87
C GLY A 364 -5.16 25.29 -12.34
N ALA A 365 -4.92 24.25 -11.55
CA ALA A 365 -5.98 23.47 -10.90
C ALA A 365 -6.13 23.93 -9.45
N LYS A 366 -7.24 24.60 -9.14
CA LYS A 366 -7.55 25.05 -7.77
C LYS A 366 -8.06 23.91 -6.88
N GLU A 367 -8.69 22.90 -7.48
CA GLU A 367 -9.35 21.79 -6.80
C GLU A 367 -9.06 20.48 -7.55
N LEU A 368 -9.02 19.36 -6.82
CA LEU A 368 -8.76 18.03 -7.39
C LEU A 368 -9.82 17.60 -8.41
N SER A 369 -11.07 18.03 -8.23
CA SER A 369 -12.22 17.74 -9.10
C SER A 369 -12.00 18.20 -10.55
N LYS A 370 -11.07 19.14 -10.77
CA LYS A 370 -10.76 19.75 -12.08
C LYS A 370 -9.59 19.12 -12.81
N LEU A 371 -8.96 18.08 -12.25
CA LEU A 371 -7.74 17.50 -12.81
C LEU A 371 -7.98 16.78 -14.15
N SER A 372 -9.13 16.13 -14.34
CA SER A 372 -9.46 15.43 -15.60
C SER A 372 -9.52 16.38 -16.80
N GLU A 373 -9.97 17.62 -16.59
CA GLU A 373 -10.02 18.68 -17.60
C GLU A 373 -8.62 19.11 -18.08
N LYS A 374 -7.57 18.76 -17.32
CA LYS A 374 -6.17 19.12 -17.61
C LYS A 374 -5.43 18.07 -18.43
N LEU A 375 -6.01 16.88 -18.65
CA LEU A 375 -5.39 15.84 -19.46
C LEU A 375 -5.09 16.36 -20.87
N ALA A 376 -3.87 16.12 -21.34
CA ALA A 376 -3.53 16.40 -22.72
C ALA A 376 -4.17 15.34 -23.61
N ILE A 377 -5.00 15.76 -24.57
CA ILE A 377 -5.42 14.88 -25.67
C ILE A 377 -4.17 14.60 -26.51
N THR A 378 -3.56 13.44 -26.31
CA THR A 378 -2.63 12.88 -27.29
C THR A 378 -3.49 12.29 -28.40
N GLY A 379 -3.43 12.86 -29.61
CA GLY A 379 -4.17 12.33 -30.75
C GLY A 379 -3.94 10.83 -30.90
N SER A 380 -5.05 10.10 -31.08
CA SER A 380 -5.09 8.68 -31.40
C SER A 380 -4.41 8.36 -32.73
#